data_AF-A0A974YE17-F1
#
_entry.id   AF-A0A974YE17-F1
#
_cell.length_a   1.000
_cell.length_b   1.000
_cell.length_c   1.000
_cell.angle_alpha   90.00
_cell.angle_beta   90.00
_cell.angle_gamma   90.00
#
_symmetry.space_group_name_H-M   'P 1'
#
loop_
_entity.id
_entity.type
_entity.pdbx_description
1 polymer ?
#
loop_
_entity_poly.entity_id
_entity_poly.type
_entity_poly.pdbx_seq_one_letter_code
_entity_poly.pdbx_strand_id
1 'polypeptide(L)' 'MDDKRSPFLFHLVLQRVDHAQHVARFYSLMSERDLFGTVRLVRDWGRIGTKG' A
#
# COMPACT_ATOMS: atom_id res chain seq x y z
N MET A 1 -12.89 -14.09 10.62
CA MET A 1 -12.97 -15.06 9.52
C MET A 1 -11.65 -14.99 8.79
N ASP A 2 -10.72 -15.90 9.10
CA ASP A 2 -9.44 -16.04 8.40
C ASP A 2 -9.71 -16.69 7.05
N ASP A 3 -10.01 -15.85 6.05
CA ASP A 3 -10.17 -16.30 4.69
C ASP A 3 -8.78 -16.64 4.11
N LYS A 4 -8.43 -17.93 4.16
CA LYS A 4 -7.19 -18.50 3.61
C LYS A 4 -7.03 -18.28 2.09
N ARG A 5 -7.99 -17.60 1.44
CA ARG A 5 -8.01 -17.27 0.01
C ARG A 5 -7.84 -15.79 -0.29
N SER A 6 -7.62 -14.92 0.70
CA SER A 6 -7.30 -13.51 0.40
C SER A 6 -6.02 -13.45 -0.45
N PRO A 7 -6.06 -12.91 -1.68
CA PRO A 7 -4.85 -12.74 -2.50
C PRO A 7 -3.86 -11.79 -1.83
N PHE A 8 -4.33 -10.97 -0.90
CA PHE A 8 -3.55 -10.06 -0.08
C PHE A 8 -3.19 -10.73 1.24
N LEU A 9 -1.89 -10.98 1.42
CA LEU A 9 -1.31 -11.53 2.64
C LEU A 9 -1.12 -10.47 3.71
N PHE A 10 -0.84 -9.23 3.28
CA PHE A 10 -0.60 -8.11 4.17
C PHE A 10 -0.78 -6.78 3.44
N HIS A 11 -1.36 -5.77 4.08
CA HIS A 11 -1.45 -4.42 3.54
C HIS A 11 -1.18 -3.40 4.64
N LEU A 12 -0.17 -2.55 4.43
CA LEU A 12 0.20 -1.44 5.29
C LEU A 12 0.10 -0.13 4.51
N VAL A 13 -0.64 0.82 5.06
CA VAL A 13 -0.74 2.17 4.53
C VAL A 13 -0.20 3.15 5.56
N LEU A 14 0.76 3.96 5.13
CA LEU A 14 1.34 5.04 5.93
C LEU A 14 1.05 6.38 5.28
N GLN A 15 0.78 7.38 6.10
CA GLN A 15 0.60 8.76 5.67
C GLN A 15 1.65 9.64 6.33
N ARG A 16 2.25 10.51 5.54
CA ARG A 16 3.12 11.58 6.02
C ARG A 16 2.48 12.91 5.67
N VAL A 17 2.04 13.65 6.68
CA VAL A 17 1.49 15.00 6.54
C VAL A 17 2.32 15.95 7.40
N ASP A 18 2.93 16.94 6.75
CA ASP A 18 3.66 18.02 7.40
C ASP A 18 3.30 19.34 6.69
N HIS A 19 2.53 20.17 7.38
CA HIS A 19 2.04 21.44 6.87
C HIS A 19 3.15 22.49 6.73
N ALA A 20 4.17 22.47 7.60
CA ALA A 20 5.27 23.43 7.55
C ALA A 20 6.15 23.22 6.32
N GLN A 21 6.22 21.97 5.83
CA GLN A 21 7.00 21.59 4.66
C GLN A 21 6.16 21.41 3.38
N HIS A 22 4.87 21.72 3.41
CA HIS A 22 3.92 21.47 2.30
C HIS A 22 3.96 20.00 1.80
N VAL A 23 4.19 19.06 2.72
CA VAL A 23 4.26 17.61 2.44
C VAL A 23 2.93 16.98 2.81
N ALA A 24 2.32 16.31 1.84
CA ALA A 24 1.19 15.40 2.06
C ALA A 24 1.37 14.20 1.15
N ARG A 25 1.87 13.08 1.69
CA ARG A 25 2.19 11.88 0.91
C ARG A 25 1.63 10.61 1.56
N PHE A 26 1.27 9.65 0.72
CA PHE A 26 0.95 8.30 1.15
C PHE A 26 2.05 7.34 0.68
N TYR A 27 2.20 6.25 1.44
CA TYR A 27 3.00 5.09 1.09
C TYR A 27 2.14 3.85 1.34
N SER A 28 1.95 3.04 0.31
CA SER A 28 1.24 1.77 0.39
C SER A 28 2.24 0.65 0.19
N LEU A 29 2.18 -0.36 1.05
CA LEU A 29 2.96 -1.58 0.95
C LEU A 29 2.03 -2.77 1.07
N MET A 30 1.97 -3.59 0.03
CA MET A 30 1.07 -4.74 -0.03
C MET A 30 1.86 -5.99 -0.40
N SER A 31 1.69 -7.05 0.39
CA SER A 31 2.15 -8.38 0.03
C SER A 31 0.99 -9.15 -0.57
N GLU A 32 1.15 -9.60 -1.80
CA GLU A 32 0.16 -10.40 -2.52
C GLU A 32 0.77 -11.70 -3.02
N ARG A 33 -0.07 -12.71 -3.26
CA ARG A 33 0.34 -13.88 -4.04
C ARG A 33 -0.02 -13.66 -5.49
N ASP A 34 0.91 -13.96 -6.39
CA ASP A 34 0.59 -14.05 -7.81
C ASP A 34 -0.25 -15.31 -8.12
N LEU A 35 -0.69 -15.44 -9.36
CA LEU A 35 -1.51 -16.57 -9.82
C LEU A 35 -0.83 -17.94 -9.66
N PHE A 36 0.49 -17.97 -9.42
CA PHE A 36 1.28 -19.19 -9.22
C PHE A 36 1.67 -19.39 -7.74
N GLY A 37 1.16 -18.56 -6.83
CA GLY A 37 1.40 -18.66 -5.40
C GLY A 37 2.71 -18.00 -4.92
N THR A 38 3.44 -17.33 -5.81
CA THR A 38 4.67 -16.60 -5.46
C THR A 38 4.30 -15.31 -4.74
N VAL A 39 4.97 -15.02 -3.62
CA VAL A 39 4.76 -13.78 -2.88
C VAL A 39 5.43 -12.63 -3.64
N ARG A 40 4.65 -11.59 -3.98
CA ARG A 40 5.12 -10.31 -4.51
C ARG A 40 4.85 -9.18 -3.54
N LEU A 41 5.70 -8.17 -3.61
CA LEU A 41 5.57 -6.93 -2.85
C LEU A 41 5.20 -5.80 -3.80
N VAL A 42 3.98 -5.28 -3.67
CA VAL A 42 3.49 -4.11 -4.39
C VAL A 42 3.72 -2.89 -3.52
N ARG A 43 4.28 -1.83 -4.12
CA ARG A 43 4.57 -0.58 -3.43
C ARG A 43 4.05 0.59 -4.26
N ASP A 44 3.17 1.37 -3.65
CA ASP A 44 2.66 2.61 -4.23
C ASP A 44 3.02 3.80 -3.35
N TRP A 45 3.21 4.96 -3.96
CA TRP A 45 3.44 6.20 -3.26
C TRP A 45 2.92 7.36 -4.09
N GLY A 46 2.51 8.43 -3.43
CA GLY A 46 2.00 9.59 -4.13
C GLY A 46 1.68 10.73 -3.19
N ARG A 47 1.25 11.85 -3.78
CA ARG A 47 0.76 13.00 -3.03
C ARG A 47 -0.71 12.75 -2.66
N ILE A 48 -1.07 13.05 -1.41
CA ILE A 48 -2.46 12.93 -0.95
C ILE A 48 -3.27 14.07 -1.57
N GLY A 49 -4.46 13.76 -2.10
CA GLY A 49 -5.38 14.73 -2.70
C GLY A 49 -5.16 15.02 -4.19
N THR A 50 -4.21 14.35 -4.84
CA THR A 50 -4.01 14.42 -6.30
C THR A 50 -4.43 13.10 -6.94
N LYS A 51 -5.20 13.15 -8.03
CA LYS A 51 -5.44 11.98 -8.88
C LYS A 51 -4.27 11.86 -9.86
N GLY A 52 -3.19 11.18 -9.47
CA GLY A 52 -2.10 10.74 -10.36
C GLY A 52 -1.55 11.81 -11.30
#